data_AF-A0A916VKZ8-F1
#
_entry.id   AF-A0A916VKZ8-F1
#
_cell.length_a   1.000
_cell.length_b   1.000
_cell.length_c   1.000
_cell.angle_alpha   90.00
_cell.angle_beta   90.00
_cell.angle_gamma   90.00
#
_symmetry.space_group_name_H-M   'P 1'
#
loop_
_entity.id
_entity.type
_entity.pdbx_description
1 polymer ?
#
loop_
_entity_poly.entity_id
_entity_poly.type
_entity_poly.pdbx_seq_one_letter_code
_entity_poly.pdbx_strand_id
1 'polypeptide(L)'
;MNLPVILDIAIGLIFIYLIFSVLASEIQSILTIILQWRATHLKKSIEELIAGETHINKNNSKSSTEIEKVQKLTKSLYQNQLIKNLNYSGGKGPLERGFRKIIQMLGNLSRAVTGINNIFDVEKTAPSSIPSDTFAASLIDTLKLQELMQMISEDKLRDFTDNILVKIKKILDKLNIEDTSQQKKIQAEFENLHQELNQNIQDYKNNLANLDLTLDRTLNKLDLYTKNL
;
A
#
# COMPACT_ATOMS: atom_id res chain seq x y z
N MET A 1 -45.24 -9.17 55.73
CA MET A 1 -45.65 -10.26 54.82
C MET A 1 -45.92 -9.64 53.45
N ASN A 2 -45.00 -9.80 52.50
CA ASN A 2 -45.16 -9.53 51.05
C ASN A 2 -44.15 -10.34 50.19
N LEU A 3 -43.36 -11.22 50.83
CA LEU A 3 -42.36 -12.09 50.20
C LEU A 3 -42.88 -12.86 48.96
N PRO A 4 -44.14 -13.36 48.93
CA PRO A 4 -44.67 -14.02 47.74
C PRO A 4 -44.68 -13.11 46.51
N VAL A 5 -45.08 -11.85 46.67
CA VAL A 5 -45.18 -10.86 45.58
C VAL A 5 -43.79 -10.48 45.06
N ILE A 6 -42.82 -10.26 45.96
CA ILE A 6 -41.44 -9.97 45.56
C ILE A 6 -40.84 -11.16 44.79
N LEU A 7 -41.11 -12.39 45.24
CA LEU A 7 -40.60 -13.60 44.60
C LEU A 7 -41.18 -13.80 43.20
N ASP A 8 -42.49 -13.59 43.01
CA ASP A 8 -43.14 -13.68 41.70
C ASP A 8 -42.59 -12.63 40.72
N ILE A 9 -42.38 -11.40 41.19
CA ILE A 9 -41.76 -10.33 40.39
C ILE A 9 -40.32 -10.70 40.01
N ALA A 10 -39.55 -11.27 40.95
CA ALA A 10 -38.18 -11.69 40.70
C ALA A 10 -38.11 -12.83 39.67
N ILE A 11 -38.99 -13.82 39.78
CA ILE A 11 -39.09 -14.93 38.81
C ILE A 11 -39.50 -14.40 37.43
N GLY A 12 -40.46 -13.48 37.36
CA GLY A 12 -40.87 -12.83 36.11
C GLY A 12 -39.73 -12.07 35.44
N LEU A 13 -38.94 -11.31 36.21
CA LEU A 13 -37.76 -10.60 35.71
C LEU A 13 -36.68 -11.55 35.21
N ILE A 14 -36.43 -12.67 35.89
CA ILE A 14 -35.50 -13.71 35.44
C ILE A 14 -35.96 -14.28 34.09
N PHE A 15 -37.26 -14.55 33.94
CA PHE A 15 -37.81 -15.10 32.71
C PHE A 15 -37.68 -14.12 31.54
N ILE A 16 -38.03 -12.85 31.74
CA ILE A 16 -37.88 -11.79 30.75
C ILE A 16 -36.40 -11.62 30.37
N TYR A 17 -35.50 -11.62 31.35
CA TYR A 17 -34.06 -11.53 31.12
C TYR A 17 -33.53 -12.68 30.27
N LEU A 18 -33.96 -13.92 30.53
CA LEU A 18 -33.55 -15.09 29.76
C LEU A 18 -34.06 -15.02 28.32
N ILE A 19 -35.32 -14.62 28.11
CA ILE A 19 -35.88 -14.43 26.76
C ILE A 19 -35.08 -13.36 25.99
N PHE A 20 -34.79 -12.23 26.63
CA PHE A 20 -34.02 -11.14 26.00
C PHE A 20 -32.58 -11.57 25.68
N SER A 21 -31.97 -12.41 26.53
CA SER A 21 -30.63 -12.95 26.31
C SER A 21 -30.55 -13.87 25.10
N VAL A 22 -31.56 -14.73 24.91
CA VAL A 22 -31.65 -15.61 23.73
C VAL A 22 -31.85 -14.78 22.47
N LEU A 23 -32.76 -13.80 22.50
CA LEU A 23 -33.02 -12.91 21.38
C LEU A 23 -31.79 -12.09 20.98
N ALA A 24 -31.04 -11.57 21.97
CA ALA A 24 -29.79 -10.87 21.72
C ALA A 24 -28.73 -11.76 21.04
N SER A 25 -28.65 -13.04 21.43
CA SER A 25 -27.72 -14.01 20.82
C SER A 25 -28.05 -14.28 19.35
N GLU A 26 -29.34 -14.35 18.99
CA GLU A 26 -29.76 -14.53 17.59
C GLU A 26 -29.46 -13.28 16.75
N ILE A 27 -29.76 -12.09 17.27
CA ILE A 27 -29.46 -10.82 16.59
C ILE A 27 -27.96 -10.68 16.34
N GLN A 28 -27.13 -11.01 17.33
CA GLN A 28 -25.68 -10.95 17.19
C GLN A 28 -25.15 -11.93 16.12
N SER A 29 -25.76 -13.10 16.02
CA SER A 29 -25.45 -14.08 14.96
C SER A 29 -25.73 -13.50 13.57
N ILE A 30 -26.92 -12.91 13.37
CA ILE A 30 -27.32 -12.29 12.10
C ILE A 30 -26.38 -11.14 11.74
N LEU A 31 -26.08 -10.25 12.69
CA LEU A 31 -25.14 -9.14 12.47
C LEU A 31 -23.76 -9.64 12.05
N THR A 32 -23.24 -10.67 12.71
CA THR A 32 -21.93 -11.25 12.38
C THR A 32 -21.88 -11.77 10.95
N ILE A 33 -22.94 -12.45 10.49
CA ILE A 33 -23.04 -12.96 9.12
C ILE A 33 -23.03 -11.79 8.11
N ILE A 34 -23.84 -10.76 8.36
CA ILE A 34 -23.94 -9.58 7.48
C ILE A 34 -22.59 -8.85 7.40
N LEU A 35 -21.92 -8.61 8.54
CA LEU A 35 -20.63 -7.94 8.56
C LEU A 35 -19.54 -8.76 7.85
N GLN A 36 -19.54 -10.07 8.01
CA GLN A 36 -18.60 -10.96 7.32
C GLN A 36 -18.84 -10.97 5.81
N TRP A 37 -20.10 -10.94 5.39
CA TRP A 37 -20.49 -10.84 3.99
C TRP A 37 -20.04 -9.51 3.38
N ARG A 38 -20.26 -8.40 4.09
CA ARG A 38 -19.78 -7.06 3.68
C ARG A 38 -18.27 -7.01 3.55
N ALA A 39 -17.52 -7.54 4.51
CA ALA A 39 -16.06 -7.59 4.46
C ALA A 39 -15.55 -8.38 3.24
N THR A 40 -16.24 -9.47 2.90
CA THR A 40 -15.94 -10.27 1.71
C THR A 40 -16.19 -9.50 0.42
N HIS A 41 -17.35 -8.84 0.31
CA HIS A 41 -17.68 -8.02 -0.85
C HIS A 41 -16.69 -6.87 -1.02
N LEU A 42 -16.31 -6.19 0.05
CA LEU A 42 -15.33 -5.11 0.01
C LEU A 42 -14.00 -5.58 -0.58
N LYS A 43 -13.51 -6.74 -0.14
CA LYS A 43 -12.29 -7.32 -0.70
C LYS A 43 -12.46 -7.63 -2.19
N LYS A 44 -13.58 -8.25 -2.59
CA LYS A 44 -13.85 -8.57 -3.99
C LYS A 44 -13.92 -7.32 -4.86
N SER A 45 -14.55 -6.25 -4.39
CA SER A 45 -14.61 -4.97 -5.10
C SER A 45 -13.23 -4.31 -5.25
N ILE A 46 -12.33 -4.48 -4.27
CA ILE A 46 -10.94 -4.03 -4.39
C ILE A 46 -10.19 -4.85 -5.44
N GLU A 47 -10.39 -6.18 -5.46
CA GLU A 47 -9.80 -7.05 -6.50
C GLU A 47 -10.29 -6.67 -7.90
N GLU A 48 -11.60 -6.43 -8.08
CA GLU A 48 -12.20 -5.96 -9.34
C GLU A 48 -11.66 -4.58 -9.75
N LEU A 49 -11.52 -3.64 -8.81
CA LEU A 49 -10.95 -2.32 -9.05
C LEU A 49 -9.49 -2.39 -9.52
N ILE A 50 -8.67 -3.21 -8.88
CA ILE A 50 -7.25 -3.38 -9.22
C ILE A 50 -7.08 -4.11 -10.55
N ALA A 51 -7.94 -5.09 -10.83
CA ALA A 51 -7.92 -5.80 -12.11
C ALA A 51 -8.43 -4.94 -13.28
N GLY A 52 -9.19 -3.88 -13.00
CA GLY A 52 -9.84 -3.08 -14.03
C GLY A 52 -11.00 -3.79 -14.73
N GLU A 53 -11.45 -4.94 -14.19
CA GLU A 53 -12.52 -5.76 -14.75
C GLU A 53 -13.67 -5.90 -13.74
N THR A 54 -14.91 -5.80 -14.23
CA THR A 54 -16.11 -5.89 -13.39
C THR A 54 -16.36 -7.29 -12.83
N HIS A 55 -15.74 -8.33 -13.39
CA HIS A 55 -15.95 -9.71 -12.94
C HIS A 55 -14.68 -10.57 -13.10
N ILE A 56 -13.95 -10.76 -12.01
CA ILE A 56 -12.87 -11.74 -11.94
C ILE A 56 -13.47 -13.14 -11.89
N ASN A 57 -13.57 -13.80 -13.05
CA ASN A 57 -14.09 -15.16 -13.16
C ASN A 57 -12.94 -16.17 -13.09
N LYS A 58 -12.81 -16.84 -11.94
CA LYS A 58 -11.76 -17.82 -11.62
C LYS A 58 -11.70 -19.02 -12.58
N ASN A 59 -12.71 -19.21 -13.42
CA ASN A 59 -12.85 -20.36 -14.33
C ASN A 59 -12.39 -20.09 -15.77
N ASN A 60 -11.99 -18.87 -16.13
CA ASN A 60 -11.49 -18.58 -17.48
C ASN A 60 -9.97 -18.71 -17.56
N SER A 61 -9.53 -19.74 -18.30
CA SER A 61 -8.15 -20.24 -18.45
C SER A 61 -7.10 -19.26 -19.04
N LYS A 62 -7.44 -17.98 -19.28
CA LYS A 62 -6.53 -17.03 -19.95
C LYS A 62 -5.85 -15.99 -19.04
N SER A 63 -6.24 -15.89 -17.76
CA SER A 63 -5.77 -14.80 -16.87
C SER A 63 -5.38 -15.29 -15.46
N SER A 64 -5.06 -16.57 -15.27
CA SER A 64 -4.68 -17.10 -13.94
C SER A 64 -3.50 -16.33 -13.31
N THR A 65 -2.53 -15.90 -14.12
CA THR A 65 -1.35 -15.16 -13.67
C THR A 65 -1.63 -13.71 -13.30
N GLU A 66 -2.59 -13.04 -13.96
CA GLU A 66 -2.99 -11.67 -13.62
C GLU A 66 -3.90 -11.67 -12.40
N ILE A 67 -4.84 -12.61 -12.33
CA ILE A 67 -5.70 -12.83 -11.16
C ILE A 67 -4.85 -13.12 -9.91
N GLU A 68 -3.80 -13.94 -10.02
CA GLU A 68 -2.87 -14.19 -8.92
C GLU A 68 -2.09 -12.94 -8.49
N LYS A 69 -1.68 -12.10 -9.45
CA LYS A 69 -1.01 -10.82 -9.15
C LYS A 69 -1.95 -9.84 -8.44
N VAL A 70 -3.19 -9.73 -8.90
CA VAL A 70 -4.23 -8.89 -8.28
C VAL A 70 -4.55 -9.37 -6.87
N GLN A 71 -4.69 -10.68 -6.68
CA GLN A 71 -4.92 -11.28 -5.36
C GLN A 71 -3.72 -11.07 -4.43
N LYS A 72 -2.49 -11.19 -4.95
CA LYS A 72 -1.27 -10.91 -4.19
C LYS A 72 -1.17 -9.44 -3.80
N LEU A 73 -1.46 -8.51 -4.72
CA LEU A 73 -1.46 -7.08 -4.45
C LEU A 73 -2.52 -6.72 -3.40
N THR A 74 -3.74 -7.25 -3.55
CA THR A 74 -4.82 -7.05 -2.59
C THR A 74 -4.44 -7.63 -1.22
N LYS A 75 -3.82 -8.82 -1.18
CA LYS A 75 -3.32 -9.41 0.07
C LYS A 75 -2.25 -8.54 0.72
N SER A 76 -1.31 -7.99 -0.04
CA SER A 76 -0.31 -7.05 0.46
C SER A 76 -0.94 -5.76 0.99
N LEU A 77 -2.00 -5.26 0.34
CA LEU A 77 -2.77 -4.09 0.78
C LEU A 77 -3.45 -4.34 2.13
N TYR A 78 -4.12 -5.48 2.30
CA TYR A 78 -4.73 -5.86 3.58
C TYR A 78 -3.70 -6.16 4.68
N GLN A 79 -2.48 -6.55 4.33
CA GLN A 79 -1.37 -6.80 5.27
C GLN A 79 -0.68 -5.50 5.73
N ASN A 80 -0.97 -4.36 5.11
CA ASN A 80 -0.46 -3.06 5.52
C ASN A 80 -0.89 -2.75 6.96
N GLN A 81 0.02 -2.18 7.77
CA GLN A 81 -0.24 -1.83 9.17
C GLN A 81 -1.49 -0.94 9.32
N LEU A 82 -1.75 -0.06 8.35
CA LEU A 82 -2.92 0.84 8.37
C LEU A 82 -4.25 0.08 8.32
N ILE A 83 -4.40 -0.90 7.41
CA ILE A 83 -5.63 -1.71 7.29
C ILE A 83 -5.68 -2.77 8.39
N LYS A 84 -4.54 -3.39 8.70
CA LYS A 84 -4.43 -4.37 9.77
C LYS A 84 -4.82 -3.79 11.13
N ASN A 85 -4.45 -2.55 11.40
CA ASN A 85 -4.86 -1.87 12.63
C ASN A 85 -6.37 -1.59 12.68
N LEU A 86 -7.08 -1.46 11.54
CA LEU A 86 -8.54 -1.37 11.55
C LEU A 86 -9.21 -2.68 11.97
N ASN A 87 -8.51 -3.81 11.81
CA ASN A 87 -8.94 -5.13 12.30
C ASN A 87 -8.67 -5.26 13.82
N TYR A 88 -9.13 -4.28 14.62
CA TYR A 88 -9.06 -4.32 16.07
C TYR A 88 -9.98 -5.41 16.64
N SER A 89 -9.47 -6.65 16.69
CA SER A 89 -9.92 -7.65 17.67
C SER A 89 -9.18 -7.38 18.99
N GLY A 90 -9.88 -6.78 19.96
CA GLY A 90 -9.36 -6.25 21.23
C GLY A 90 -8.30 -7.09 21.96
N GLY A 91 -7.27 -6.40 22.48
CA GLY A 91 -7.10 -6.16 23.92
C GLY A 91 -6.56 -7.22 24.89
N LYS A 92 -5.91 -8.33 24.52
CA LYS A 92 -5.21 -9.29 25.44
C LYS A 92 -5.97 -9.76 26.71
N GLY A 93 -7.27 -9.53 26.87
CA GLY A 93 -8.06 -9.81 28.05
C GLY A 93 -8.66 -11.23 28.09
N PRO A 94 -9.00 -11.76 29.27
CA PRO A 94 -9.60 -13.09 29.42
C PRO A 94 -11.00 -13.18 28.80
N LEU A 95 -11.77 -12.10 28.79
CA LEU A 95 -13.10 -11.99 28.15
C LEU A 95 -13.03 -12.11 26.61
N GLU A 96 -11.97 -11.56 26.01
CA GLU A 96 -11.81 -11.55 24.54
C GLU A 96 -11.48 -12.94 24.00
N ARG A 97 -10.81 -13.79 24.79
CA ARG A 97 -10.58 -15.20 24.43
C ARG A 97 -11.90 -15.97 24.32
N GLY A 98 -12.88 -15.65 25.18
CA GLY A 98 -14.23 -16.20 25.13
C GLY A 98 -15.00 -15.74 23.88
N PHE A 99 -14.97 -14.42 23.61
CA PHE A 99 -15.59 -13.84 22.42
C PHE A 99 -14.99 -14.41 21.12
N ARG A 100 -13.68 -14.67 21.11
CA ARG A 100 -12.98 -15.30 19.97
C ARG A 100 -13.50 -16.71 19.66
N LYS A 101 -13.86 -17.49 20.68
CA LYS A 101 -14.43 -18.84 20.49
C LYS A 101 -15.85 -18.77 19.89
N ILE A 102 -16.65 -17.81 20.33
CA ILE A 102 -18.01 -17.59 19.82
C ILE A 102 -17.96 -17.15 18.36
N ILE A 103 -17.11 -16.16 18.03
CA ILE A 103 -16.92 -15.72 16.64
C ILE A 103 -16.37 -16.86 15.76
N GLN A 104 -15.48 -17.71 16.27
CA GLN A 104 -15.01 -18.88 15.52
C GLN A 104 -16.12 -19.89 15.26
N MET A 105 -17.02 -20.13 16.22
CA MET A 105 -18.14 -21.05 16.04
C MET A 105 -19.15 -20.51 15.02
N LEU A 106 -19.46 -19.21 15.09
CA LEU A 106 -20.36 -18.52 14.15
C LEU A 106 -19.75 -18.42 12.75
N GLY A 107 -18.45 -18.14 12.64
CA GLY A 107 -17.72 -18.14 11.38
C GLY A 107 -17.68 -19.52 10.72
N ASN A 108 -17.69 -20.60 11.52
CA ASN A 108 -17.78 -21.95 10.98
C ASN A 108 -19.18 -22.24 10.39
N LEU A 109 -20.23 -21.69 11.00
CA LEU A 109 -21.61 -21.80 10.53
C LEU A 109 -21.86 -20.95 9.27
N SER A 110 -21.30 -19.75 9.21
CA SER A 110 -21.42 -18.87 8.03
C SER A 110 -20.78 -19.48 6.78
N ARG A 111 -19.68 -20.25 6.93
CA ARG A 111 -19.07 -21.03 5.84
C ARG A 111 -20.03 -22.07 5.24
N ALA A 112 -20.85 -22.72 6.07
CA ALA A 112 -21.82 -23.72 5.63
C ALA A 112 -23.04 -23.11 4.92
N VAL A 113 -23.40 -21.87 5.26
CA VAL A 113 -24.58 -21.18 4.70
C VAL A 113 -24.25 -20.36 3.45
N THR A 114 -23.07 -19.71 3.41
CA THR A 114 -22.71 -18.78 2.32
C THR A 114 -21.81 -19.41 1.24
N GLY A 115 -21.21 -20.57 1.48
CA GLY A 115 -20.33 -21.25 0.51
C GLY A 115 -19.00 -20.54 0.23
N ILE A 116 -18.63 -19.54 1.04
CA ILE A 116 -17.45 -18.70 0.85
C ILE A 116 -16.22 -19.37 1.51
N ASN A 117 -15.36 -19.99 0.70
CA ASN A 117 -14.11 -20.62 1.16
C ASN A 117 -12.97 -19.59 1.29
N ASN A 118 -12.24 -19.62 2.42
CA ASN A 118 -10.95 -18.97 2.73
C ASN A 118 -10.52 -17.81 1.82
N ILE A 119 -11.27 -16.71 1.83
CA ILE A 119 -10.86 -15.50 1.11
C ILE A 119 -9.74 -14.76 1.88
N PHE A 120 -9.62 -14.94 3.20
CA PHE A 120 -8.55 -14.34 4.00
C PHE A 120 -7.64 -15.43 4.58
N ASP A 121 -6.54 -15.75 3.88
CA ASP A 121 -5.62 -16.84 4.21
C ASP A 121 -4.97 -16.76 5.60
N VAL A 122 -4.69 -15.53 6.10
CA VAL A 122 -3.84 -15.30 7.28
C VAL A 122 -4.61 -14.63 8.42
N GLU A 123 -5.60 -13.80 8.11
CA GLU A 123 -6.45 -13.14 9.12
C GLU A 123 -7.87 -13.69 9.02
N LYS A 124 -8.39 -14.27 10.09
CA LYS A 124 -9.68 -14.98 10.08
C LYS A 124 -10.89 -14.06 9.89
N THR A 125 -10.69 -12.75 9.96
CA THR A 125 -11.66 -11.68 9.77
C THR A 125 -10.98 -10.50 9.11
N ALA A 126 -11.75 -9.68 8.40
CA ALA A 126 -11.29 -8.43 7.81
C ALA A 126 -12.23 -7.28 8.23
N PRO A 127 -11.76 -6.03 8.24
CA PRO A 127 -12.60 -4.90 8.58
C PRO A 127 -13.78 -4.82 7.61
N SER A 128 -14.99 -4.67 8.14
CA SER A 128 -16.21 -4.52 7.34
C SER A 128 -16.28 -3.16 6.63
N SER A 129 -15.44 -2.21 7.02
CA SER A 129 -15.29 -0.89 6.41
C SER A 129 -13.84 -0.44 6.52
N ILE A 130 -13.29 0.06 5.41
CA ILE A 130 -11.99 0.74 5.39
C ILE A 130 -12.29 2.21 5.04
N PRO A 131 -11.92 3.19 5.88
CA PRO A 131 -12.05 4.61 5.53
C PRO A 131 -11.25 4.93 4.26
N SER A 132 -11.76 5.84 3.43
CA SER A 132 -11.15 6.21 2.15
C SER A 132 -9.70 6.68 2.31
N ASP A 133 -9.41 7.47 3.33
CA ASP A 133 -8.06 7.98 3.62
C ASP A 133 -7.10 6.85 3.98
N THR A 134 -7.56 5.88 4.79
CA THR A 134 -6.76 4.71 5.18
C THR A 134 -6.52 3.78 4.00
N PHE A 135 -7.53 3.59 3.14
CA PHE A 135 -7.39 2.82 1.91
C PHE A 135 -6.38 3.48 0.97
N ALA A 136 -6.53 4.76 0.67
CA ALA A 136 -5.62 5.50 -0.20
C ALA A 136 -4.17 5.49 0.31
N ALA A 137 -3.97 5.78 1.60
CA ALA A 137 -2.65 5.73 2.22
C ALA A 137 -2.03 4.33 2.14
N SER A 138 -2.80 3.29 2.46
CA SER A 138 -2.32 1.91 2.37
C SER A 138 -2.03 1.46 0.94
N LEU A 139 -2.78 1.95 -0.05
CA LEU A 139 -2.56 1.67 -1.46
C LEU A 139 -1.27 2.33 -1.95
N ILE A 140 -1.05 3.61 -1.62
CA ILE A 140 0.17 4.35 -1.98
C ILE A 140 1.41 3.65 -1.40
N ASP A 141 1.33 3.26 -0.13
CA ASP A 141 2.41 2.56 0.57
C ASP A 141 2.64 1.16 -0.03
N THR A 142 1.58 0.41 -0.31
CA THR A 142 1.66 -0.94 -0.92
C THR A 142 2.22 -0.90 -2.33
N LEU A 143 1.88 0.13 -3.12
CA LEU A 143 2.37 0.32 -4.48
C LEU A 143 3.83 0.79 -4.52
N LYS A 144 4.46 1.09 -3.37
CA LYS A 144 5.84 1.60 -3.29
C LYS A 144 6.06 2.79 -4.25
N LEU A 145 5.07 3.68 -4.35
CA LEU A 145 5.11 4.83 -5.25
C LEU A 145 6.37 5.69 -5.07
N GLN A 146 6.94 5.73 -3.86
CA GLN A 146 8.22 6.38 -3.60
C GLN A 146 9.39 5.76 -4.40
N GLU A 147 9.46 4.42 -4.49
CA GLU A 147 10.50 3.71 -5.25
C GLU A 147 10.31 3.92 -6.76
N LEU A 148 9.06 3.92 -7.23
CA LEU A 148 8.73 4.23 -8.64
C LEU A 148 9.08 5.67 -9.00
N MET A 149 8.73 6.63 -8.15
CA MET A 149 9.07 8.04 -8.32
C MET A 149 10.58 8.25 -8.33
N GLN A 150 11.32 7.56 -7.47
CA GLN A 150 12.77 7.60 -7.45
C GLN A 150 13.36 7.07 -8.76
N MET A 151 12.87 5.93 -9.25
CA MET A 151 13.32 5.32 -10.51
C MET A 151 13.03 6.22 -11.72
N ILE A 152 11.82 6.78 -11.81
CA ILE A 152 11.44 7.71 -12.89
C ILE A 152 12.30 8.97 -12.85
N SER A 153 12.54 9.51 -11.65
CA SER A 153 13.35 10.71 -11.47
C SER A 153 14.83 10.45 -11.80
N GLU A 154 15.37 9.29 -11.43
CA GLU A 154 16.73 8.86 -11.81
C GLU A 154 16.88 8.84 -13.33
N ASP A 155 15.93 8.21 -14.04
CA ASP A 155 15.95 8.12 -15.50
C ASP A 155 15.87 9.50 -16.15
N LYS A 156 14.95 10.36 -15.69
CA LYS A 156 14.82 11.73 -16.21
C LYS A 156 16.03 12.61 -15.93
N LEU A 157 16.64 12.48 -14.77
CA LEU A 157 17.84 13.23 -14.40
C LEU A 157 19.04 12.80 -15.25
N ARG A 158 19.17 11.49 -15.51
CA ARG A 158 20.20 10.96 -16.41
C ARG A 158 20.00 11.45 -17.83
N ASP A 159 18.79 11.32 -18.37
CA ASP A 159 18.43 11.84 -19.70
C ASP A 159 18.79 13.32 -19.84
N PHE A 160 18.44 14.14 -18.85
CA PHE A 160 18.76 15.57 -18.84
C PHE A 160 20.27 15.83 -18.89
N THR A 161 21.02 15.14 -18.03
CA THR A 161 22.48 15.26 -17.91
C THR A 161 23.18 14.84 -19.20
N ASP A 162 22.82 13.69 -19.75
CA ASP A 162 23.36 13.17 -21.01
C ASP A 162 23.07 14.14 -22.17
N ASN A 163 21.86 14.68 -22.24
CA ASN A 163 21.49 15.66 -23.25
C ASN A 163 22.33 16.94 -23.16
N ILE A 164 22.63 17.43 -21.95
CA ILE A 164 23.48 18.60 -21.76
C ILE A 164 24.91 18.29 -22.18
N LEU A 165 25.47 17.16 -21.75
CA LEU A 165 26.83 16.75 -22.09
C LEU A 165 27.01 16.58 -23.60
N VAL A 166 26.03 15.98 -24.29
CA VAL A 166 26.03 15.87 -25.75
C VAL A 166 25.99 17.24 -26.43
N LYS A 167 25.21 18.18 -25.90
CA LYS A 167 25.15 19.56 -26.43
C LYS A 167 26.48 20.29 -26.24
N ILE A 168 27.08 20.20 -25.05
CA ILE A 168 28.39 20.80 -24.75
C ILE A 168 29.46 20.22 -25.66
N LYS A 169 29.53 18.89 -25.80
CA LYS A 169 30.48 18.22 -26.70
C LYS A 169 30.33 18.69 -28.15
N LYS A 170 29.11 18.81 -28.66
CA LYS A 170 28.85 19.34 -30.01
C LYS A 170 29.31 20.79 -30.18
N ILE A 171 29.24 21.61 -29.13
CA ILE A 171 29.76 22.98 -29.16
C ILE A 171 31.28 22.95 -29.19
N LEU A 172 31.89 22.10 -28.36
CA LEU A 172 33.34 21.93 -28.30
C LEU A 172 33.93 21.44 -29.63
N ASP A 173 33.30 20.44 -30.26
CA ASP A 173 33.72 19.90 -31.56
C ASP A 173 33.64 20.95 -32.68
N LYS A 174 32.77 21.95 -32.55
CA LYS A 174 32.64 23.07 -33.51
C LYS A 174 33.64 24.20 -33.27
N LEU A 175 34.14 24.32 -32.05
CA LEU A 175 35.19 25.27 -31.70
C LEU A 175 36.51 24.68 -32.22
N ASN A 176 36.89 25.06 -33.44
CA ASN A 176 38.13 24.63 -34.08
C ASN A 176 39.34 25.28 -33.39
N ILE A 177 39.73 24.75 -32.23
CA ILE A 177 40.84 25.27 -31.42
C ILE A 177 42.15 24.85 -32.08
N GLU A 178 42.88 25.83 -32.63
CA GLU A 178 44.16 25.60 -33.32
C GLU A 178 45.30 25.19 -32.36
N ASP A 179 45.19 25.55 -31.08
CA ASP A 179 46.18 25.23 -30.05
C ASP A 179 45.91 23.86 -29.40
N THR A 180 46.77 22.88 -29.72
CA THR A 180 46.73 21.51 -29.18
C THR A 180 46.83 21.46 -27.65
N SER A 181 47.44 22.45 -27.01
CA SER A 181 47.55 22.52 -25.55
C SER A 181 46.21 22.93 -24.90
N GLN A 182 45.57 23.95 -25.46
CA GLN A 182 44.25 24.43 -24.99
C GLN A 182 43.16 23.39 -25.24
N GLN A 183 43.20 22.70 -26.38
CA GLN A 183 42.27 21.63 -26.72
C GLN A 183 42.33 20.49 -25.69
N LYS A 184 43.54 20.09 -25.25
CA LYS A 184 43.72 19.09 -24.20
C LYS A 184 43.17 19.54 -22.85
N LYS A 185 43.36 20.81 -22.48
CA LYS A 185 42.87 21.36 -21.22
C LYS A 185 41.34 21.35 -21.18
N ILE A 186 40.68 21.81 -22.23
CA ILE A 186 39.22 21.86 -22.28
C ILE A 186 38.60 20.46 -22.33
N GLN A 187 39.24 19.50 -23.03
CA GLN A 187 38.81 18.11 -22.99
C GLN A 187 38.91 17.53 -21.56
N ALA A 188 40.01 17.80 -20.85
CA ALA A 188 40.15 17.34 -19.46
C ALA A 188 39.11 17.96 -18.52
N GLU A 189 38.79 19.25 -18.68
CA GLU A 189 37.73 19.91 -17.92
C GLU A 189 36.34 19.34 -18.25
N PHE A 190 36.07 19.01 -19.51
CA PHE A 190 34.82 18.36 -19.92
C PHE A 190 34.68 16.94 -19.33
N GLU A 191 35.74 16.13 -19.34
CA GLU A 191 35.73 14.80 -18.70
C GLU A 191 35.50 14.91 -17.18
N ASN A 192 36.07 15.92 -16.52
CA ASN A 192 35.83 16.17 -15.11
C ASN A 192 34.36 16.56 -14.84
N LEU A 193 33.80 17.47 -15.65
CA LEU A 193 32.36 17.81 -15.58
C LEU A 193 31.49 16.55 -15.75
N HIS A 194 31.81 15.71 -16.73
CA HIS A 194 31.10 14.45 -16.96
C HIS A 194 31.14 13.53 -15.74
N GLN A 195 32.30 13.39 -15.08
CA GLN A 195 32.44 12.60 -13.87
C GLN A 195 31.65 13.18 -12.70
N GLU A 196 31.73 14.49 -12.47
CA GLU A 196 31.04 15.15 -11.36
C GLU A 196 29.51 15.08 -11.50
N LEU A 197 28.98 15.28 -12.72
CA LEU A 197 27.54 15.16 -12.97
C LEU A 197 27.04 13.73 -12.78
N ASN A 198 27.81 12.73 -13.24
CA ASN A 198 27.49 11.34 -12.98
C ASN A 198 27.52 11.00 -11.49
N GLN A 199 28.48 11.55 -10.74
CA GLN A 199 28.56 11.36 -9.29
C GLN A 199 27.34 11.96 -8.58
N ASN A 200 26.86 13.13 -9.00
CA ASN A 200 25.63 13.72 -8.47
C ASN A 200 24.40 12.81 -8.70
N ILE A 201 24.29 12.16 -9.86
CA ILE A 201 23.22 11.19 -10.15
C ILE A 201 23.36 9.95 -9.24
N GLN A 202 24.58 9.46 -9.02
CA GLN A 202 24.81 8.32 -8.12
C GLN A 202 24.48 8.67 -6.66
N ASP A 203 24.77 9.89 -6.21
CA ASP A 203 24.39 10.36 -4.88
C ASP A 203 22.87 10.39 -4.71
N TYR A 204 22.14 10.83 -5.74
CA TYR A 204 20.67 10.77 -5.76
C TYR A 204 20.16 9.32 -5.69
N LYS A 205 20.72 8.42 -6.50
CA LYS A 205 20.39 6.99 -6.50
C LYS A 205 20.60 6.33 -5.15
N ASN A 206 21.68 6.70 -4.46
CA ASN A 206 22.05 6.14 -3.15
C ASN A 206 21.31 6.81 -1.97
N ASN A 207 20.31 7.66 -2.24
CA ASN A 207 19.59 8.44 -1.23
C ASN A 207 20.48 9.37 -0.39
N LEU A 208 21.67 9.75 -0.90
CA LEU A 208 22.58 10.69 -0.25
C LEU A 208 22.23 12.15 -0.58
N ALA A 209 21.43 12.37 -1.61
CA ALA A 209 20.93 13.67 -2.07
C ALA A 209 19.47 13.57 -2.49
N ASN A 210 18.68 14.62 -2.24
CA ASN A 210 17.33 14.74 -2.80
C ASN A 210 17.38 15.35 -4.21
N LEU A 211 16.25 15.35 -4.92
CA LEU A 211 16.17 15.82 -6.30
C LEU A 211 16.58 17.30 -6.44
N ASP A 212 16.04 18.17 -5.57
CA ASP A 212 16.31 19.61 -5.60
C ASP A 212 17.80 19.91 -5.44
N LEU A 213 18.44 19.28 -4.46
CA LEU A 213 19.86 19.45 -4.18
C LEU A 213 20.73 18.89 -5.30
N THR A 214 20.29 17.81 -5.97
CA THR A 214 21.00 17.24 -7.12
C THR A 214 20.93 18.15 -8.34
N LEU A 215 19.76 18.76 -8.59
CA LEU A 215 19.57 19.76 -9.64
C LEU A 215 20.40 21.01 -9.36
N ASP A 216 20.38 21.52 -8.13
CA ASP A 216 21.15 22.71 -7.75
C ASP A 216 22.67 22.47 -7.88
N ARG A 217 23.17 21.32 -7.42
CA ARG A 217 24.56 20.91 -7.65
C ARG A 217 24.90 20.83 -9.14
N THR A 218 24.01 20.26 -9.94
CA THR A 218 24.21 20.13 -11.40
C THR A 218 24.29 21.51 -12.06
N LEU A 219 23.37 22.42 -11.72
CA LEU A 219 23.36 23.80 -12.23
C LEU A 219 24.60 24.58 -11.80
N ASN A 220 24.99 24.50 -10.53
CA ASN A 220 26.20 25.14 -10.02
C ASN A 220 27.47 24.63 -10.72
N LYS A 221 27.56 23.32 -11.00
CA LYS A 221 28.70 22.76 -11.75
C LYS A 221 28.73 23.21 -13.20
N LEU A 222 27.57 23.32 -13.84
CA LEU A 222 27.47 23.88 -15.18
C LEU A 222 27.89 25.36 -15.22
N ASP A 223 27.48 26.16 -14.24
CA ASP A 223 27.86 27.58 -14.14
C ASP A 223 29.36 27.76 -13.84
N LEU A 224 29.96 26.88 -13.04
CA LEU A 224 31.41 26.88 -12.82
C LEU A 224 32.17 26.50 -14.08
N TYR A 225 31.67 25.54 -14.86
CA TYR A 225 32.29 25.13 -16.12
C TYR A 225 32.28 26.26 -17.15
N THR A 226 31.15 26.97 -17.29
CA THR A 226 31.06 28.11 -18.23
C THR A 226 31.93 29.30 -17.83
N LYS A 227 32.25 29.47 -16.54
CA LYS A 227 33.14 30.54 -16.05
C LYS A 227 34.63 30.22 -16.19
N ASN A 228 34.99 28.94 -16.27
CA ASN A 228 36.39 28.48 -16.38
C ASN A 228 36.86 28.29 -17.84
N LEU A 229 35.91 28.29 -18.78
CA LEU A 229 36.10 28.30 -20.24
C LEU A 229 36.53 29.68 -20.74
#